data_AF-A0A645F378-F1
#
_entry.id   AF-A0A645F378-F1
#
_cell.length_a   1.000
_cell.length_b   1.000
_cell.length_c   1.000
_cell.angle_alpha   90.00
_cell.angle_beta   90.00
_cell.angle_gamma   90.00
#
_symmetry.space_group_name_H-M   'P 1'
#
loop_
_entity.id
_entity.type
_entity.pdbx_description
1 polymer ?
#
loop_
_entity_poly.entity_id
_entity_poly.type
_entity_poly.pdbx_seq_one_letter_code
_entity_poly.pdbx_strand_id
1 'polypeptide(L)'
;MSSPIKKESEISLRSGMMLQIDIIPSVSGYAGTSCESGIALADENLRNELAKLYPNVWQRITNRQEYIRKILNIDLPDEVLPLSSGVAFYTPFFLESDLALVKE
;
A
#
# COMPACT_ATOMS: atom_id res chain seq x y z
N MET A 1 17.33 10.65 -7.50
CA MET A 1 16.53 9.53 -6.94
C MET A 1 17.38 8.88 -5.86
N SER A 2 16.95 8.92 -4.59
CA SER A 2 17.77 8.56 -3.41
C SER A 2 17.23 7.32 -2.67
N SER A 3 16.63 6.38 -3.40
CA SER A 3 16.18 5.12 -2.80
C SER A 3 17.38 4.20 -2.57
N PRO A 4 17.55 3.63 -1.36
CA PRO A 4 18.57 2.62 -1.11
C PRO A 4 18.19 1.26 -1.73
N ILE A 5 16.96 1.11 -2.21
CA ILE A 5 16.45 -0.11 -2.84
C ILE A 5 16.75 -0.04 -4.35
N LYS A 6 17.58 -0.96 -4.80
CA LYS A 6 18.01 -1.12 -6.20
C LYS A 6 18.05 -2.61 -6.55
N LYS A 7 18.17 -2.94 -7.84
CA LYS A 7 18.41 -4.31 -8.28
C LYS A 7 19.61 -4.88 -7.52
N GLU A 8 19.45 -6.09 -6.96
CA GLU A 8 20.48 -6.79 -6.17
C GLU A 8 20.90 -6.05 -4.87
N SER A 9 20.03 -5.20 -4.31
CA SER A 9 20.29 -4.61 -2.98
C SER A 9 20.21 -5.68 -1.88
N GLU A 10 21.24 -5.74 -1.04
CA GLU A 10 21.30 -6.63 0.14
C GLU A 10 20.73 -5.98 1.41
N ILE A 11 20.12 -4.80 1.28
CA ILE A 11 19.59 -4.06 2.43
C ILE A 11 18.39 -4.80 2.99
N SER A 12 18.55 -5.34 4.20
CA SER A 12 17.46 -5.96 4.94
C SER A 12 16.42 -4.92 5.35
N LEU A 13 15.18 -5.18 4.97
CA LEU A 13 14.03 -4.48 5.51
C LEU A 13 13.77 -4.93 6.95
N ARG A 14 13.39 -3.99 7.83
CA ARG A 14 13.25 -4.24 9.27
C ARG A 14 11.93 -3.71 9.80
N SER A 15 11.49 -4.29 10.90
CA SER A 15 10.39 -3.77 11.72
C SER A 15 10.63 -2.30 12.07
N GLY A 16 9.57 -1.48 12.01
CA GLY A 16 9.59 -0.04 12.22
C GLY A 16 9.91 0.80 10.96
N MET A 17 10.31 0.18 9.84
CA MET A 17 10.50 0.91 8.58
C MET A 17 9.16 1.29 7.95
N MET A 18 9.12 2.48 7.32
CA MET A 18 8.03 2.90 6.45
C MET A 18 8.55 3.02 5.02
N LEU A 19 7.74 2.53 4.07
CA LEU A 19 8.06 2.52 2.66
C LEU A 19 6.91 3.15 1.88
N GLN A 20 7.23 3.80 0.76
CA GLN A 20 6.26 4.23 -0.21
C GLN A 20 6.23 3.23 -1.38
N ILE A 21 5.03 2.89 -1.82
CA ILE A 21 4.76 2.11 -3.02
C ILE A 21 4.25 3.07 -4.09
N ASP A 22 4.88 3.05 -5.26
CA ASP A 22 4.45 3.79 -6.44
C ASP A 22 4.02 2.81 -7.53
N ILE A 23 2.75 2.85 -7.92
CA ILE A 23 2.23 2.18 -9.11
C ILE A 23 2.07 3.25 -10.18
N ILE A 24 2.88 3.17 -11.25
CA ILE A 24 2.91 4.18 -12.33
C ILE A 24 2.60 3.49 -13.67
N PRO A 25 1.31 3.30 -14.01
CA PRO A 25 0.91 2.85 -15.34
C PRO A 25 1.27 3.89 -16.39
N SER A 26 1.73 3.42 -17.55
CA SER A 26 2.00 4.28 -18.71
C SER A 26 1.41 3.63 -19.96
N VAL A 27 0.47 4.32 -20.60
CA VAL A 27 -0.22 3.88 -21.82
C VAL A 27 -0.07 4.97 -22.87
N SER A 28 0.41 4.61 -24.06
CA SER A 28 0.59 5.58 -25.16
C SER A 28 -0.74 6.24 -25.53
N GLY A 29 -0.73 7.57 -25.69
CA GLY A 29 -1.93 8.35 -26.01
C GLY A 29 -2.72 8.86 -24.79
N TYR A 30 -2.39 8.41 -23.57
CA TYR A 30 -2.98 8.90 -22.33
C TYR A 30 -1.96 9.71 -21.51
N ALA A 31 -2.45 10.59 -20.65
CA ALA A 31 -1.61 11.25 -19.65
C ALA A 31 -1.05 10.21 -18.65
N GLY A 32 0.13 10.49 -18.10
CA GLY A 32 0.69 9.66 -17.04
C GLY A 32 -0.17 9.73 -15.77
N THR A 33 -0.19 8.64 -15.02
CA THR A 33 -0.92 8.51 -13.75
C THR A 33 -0.06 7.76 -12.75
N SER A 34 -0.15 8.16 -11.49
CA SER A 34 0.47 7.45 -10.38
C SER A 34 -0.56 7.18 -9.30
N CYS A 35 -0.40 6.03 -8.65
CA CYS A 35 -1.01 5.74 -7.37
C CYS A 35 0.11 5.50 -6.37
N GLU A 36 0.21 6.39 -5.39
CA GLU A 36 1.23 6.36 -4.36
C GLU A 36 0.56 6.01 -3.02
N SER A 37 1.16 5.10 -2.27
CA SER A 37 0.65 4.76 -0.94
C SER A 37 1.76 4.27 -0.01
N GLY A 38 1.61 4.59 1.27
CA GLY A 38 2.53 4.17 2.32
C GLY A 38 2.19 2.80 2.89
N ILE A 39 3.22 2.02 3.17
CA ILE A 39 3.18 0.83 4.03
C ILE A 39 4.17 0.99 5.17
N ALA A 40 3.90 0.31 6.29
CA ALA A 40 4.88 0.10 7.35
C ALA A 40 5.22 -1.39 7.45
N LEU A 41 6.42 -1.68 7.96
CA LEU A 41 6.83 -3.03 8.32
C LEU A 41 6.83 -3.17 9.82
N ALA A 42 6.21 -4.23 10.33
CA ALA A 42 6.14 -4.51 11.75
C ALA A 42 6.25 -6.01 12.01
N ASP A 43 7.26 -6.39 12.79
CA ASP A 43 7.33 -7.74 13.34
C ASP A 43 6.15 -8.03 14.29
N GLU A 44 6.05 -9.27 14.75
CA GLU A 44 4.98 -9.69 15.66
C GLU A 44 4.91 -8.86 16.95
N ASN A 45 6.05 -8.49 17.54
CA ASN A 45 6.07 -7.71 18.78
C ASN A 45 5.48 -6.31 18.55
N LEU A 46 5.90 -5.62 17.49
CA LEU A 46 5.40 -4.29 17.16
C LEU A 46 3.92 -4.33 16.76
N ARG A 47 3.47 -5.38 16.04
CA ARG A 47 2.04 -5.59 15.74
C ARG A 47 1.21 -5.76 17.01
N ASN A 48 1.68 -6.55 17.96
CA ASN A 48 1.01 -6.76 19.24
C ASN A 48 0.94 -5.46 20.08
N GLU A 49 2.01 -4.66 20.08
CA GLU A 49 2.03 -3.37 20.75
C GLU A 49 1.04 -2.38 20.11
N LEU A 50 1.03 -2.29 18.77
CA LEU A 50 0.09 -1.45 18.02
C LEU A 50 -1.37 -1.86 18.28
N ALA A 51 -1.66 -3.16 18.29
CA ALA A 51 -2.99 -3.68 18.58
C ALA A 51 -3.47 -3.28 19.98
N LYS A 52 -2.56 -3.29 20.97
CA LYS A 52 -2.87 -2.95 22.36
C LYS A 52 -3.00 -1.45 22.58
N LEU A 53 -2.05 -0.65 22.09
CA LEU A 53 -1.98 0.79 22.36
C LEU A 53 -2.90 1.60 21.45
N TYR A 54 -3.11 1.15 20.21
CA TYR A 54 -3.86 1.88 19.18
C TYR A 54 -4.89 0.98 18.47
N PRO A 55 -5.87 0.42 19.19
CA PRO A 55 -6.81 -0.57 18.64
C PRO A 55 -7.60 -0.06 17.42
N ASN A 56 -7.96 1.22 17.39
CA ASN A 56 -8.66 1.81 16.24
C ASN A 56 -7.78 1.89 14.98
N VAL A 57 -6.47 2.13 15.15
CA VAL A 57 -5.50 2.12 14.04
C VAL A 57 -5.32 0.69 13.56
N TRP A 58 -5.11 -0.23 14.50
CA TRP A 58 -4.95 -1.65 14.23
C TRP A 58 -6.15 -2.22 13.45
N GLN A 59 -7.38 -1.90 13.86
CA GLN A 59 -8.59 -2.34 13.15
C GLN A 59 -8.62 -1.88 11.68
N ARG A 60 -8.17 -0.65 11.40
CA ARG A 60 -8.12 -0.16 10.00
C ARG A 60 -7.07 -0.92 9.20
N ILE A 61 -5.91 -1.19 9.80
CA ILE A 61 -4.81 -1.93 9.17
C ILE A 61 -5.27 -3.36 8.84
N THR A 62 -5.84 -4.08 9.80
CA THR A 62 -6.30 -5.46 9.60
C THR A 62 -7.43 -5.53 8.58
N ASN A 63 -8.41 -4.62 8.62
CA ASN A 63 -9.46 -4.54 7.60
C ASN A 63 -8.89 -4.37 6.19
N ARG A 64 -7.83 -3.59 6.03
CA ARG A 64 -7.16 -3.39 4.73
C ARG A 64 -6.36 -4.61 4.31
N GLN A 65 -5.64 -5.27 5.23
CA GLN A 65 -4.95 -6.52 4.93
C GLN A 65 -5.94 -7.58 4.44
N GLU A 66 -7.10 -7.71 5.09
CA GLU A 66 -8.16 -8.61 4.67
C GLU A 66 -8.71 -8.28 3.29
N TYR A 67 -8.96 -7.00 3.00
CA TYR A 67 -9.39 -6.55 1.67
C TYR A 67 -8.36 -6.90 0.59
N ILE A 68 -7.08 -6.60 0.83
CA ILE A 68 -5.99 -6.87 -0.13
C ILE A 68 -5.88 -8.38 -0.40
N ARG A 69 -5.95 -9.22 0.64
CA ARG A 69 -5.86 -10.68 0.49
C ARG A 69 -7.08 -11.26 -0.20
N LYS A 70 -8.29 -10.87 0.22
CA LYS A 70 -9.53 -11.53 -0.20
C LYS A 70 -10.14 -10.96 -1.48
N ILE A 71 -10.02 -9.65 -1.69
CA ILE A 71 -10.65 -8.95 -2.83
C ILE A 71 -9.64 -8.70 -3.94
N LEU A 72 -8.44 -8.21 -3.60
CA LEU A 72 -7.40 -7.98 -4.60
C LEU A 72 -6.60 -9.26 -4.94
N ASN A 73 -6.78 -10.33 -4.16
CA ASN A 73 -6.11 -11.62 -4.33
C ASN A 73 -4.58 -11.51 -4.33
N ILE A 74 -4.04 -10.63 -3.48
CA ILE A 74 -2.61 -10.44 -3.28
C ILE A 74 -2.20 -11.18 -2.00
N ASP A 75 -1.19 -12.05 -2.12
CA ASP A 75 -0.57 -12.69 -0.96
C ASP A 75 0.26 -11.65 -0.18
N LEU A 76 -0.38 -11.03 0.81
CA LEU A 76 0.20 -9.97 1.63
C LEU A 76 0.71 -10.54 2.96
N PRO A 77 2.03 -10.51 3.21
CA PRO A 77 2.59 -10.92 4.49
C PRO A 77 2.04 -10.11 5.66
N ASP A 78 2.02 -10.73 6.81
CA ASP A 78 1.40 -10.25 8.03
C ASP A 78 2.11 -9.00 8.60
N GLU A 79 3.43 -8.93 8.37
CA GLU A 79 4.32 -7.85 8.74
C GLU A 79 4.16 -6.58 7.89
N VAL A 80 3.44 -6.66 6.76
CA VAL A 80 3.20 -5.49 5.90
C VAL A 80 1.89 -4.83 6.29
N LEU A 81 1.97 -3.59 6.80
CA LEU A 81 0.84 -2.84 7.32
C LEU A 81 0.39 -1.75 6.33
N PRO A 82 -0.79 -1.87 5.70
CA PRO A 82 -1.33 -0.85 4.81
C PRO A 82 -1.79 0.42 5.56
N LEU A 83 -1.19 1.57 5.23
CA LEU A 83 -1.48 2.81 5.94
C LEU A 83 -2.67 3.60 5.35
N SER A 84 -3.05 3.32 4.10
CA SER A 84 -4.21 3.90 3.41
C SER A 84 -5.11 2.81 2.78
N SER A 85 -6.30 3.17 2.32
CA SER A 85 -7.16 2.29 1.51
C SER A 85 -6.71 2.19 0.04
N GLY A 86 -5.74 2.99 -0.40
CA GLY A 86 -5.21 2.99 -1.76
C GLY A 86 -4.05 2.01 -1.99
N VAL A 87 -3.55 1.37 -0.93
CA VAL A 87 -2.45 0.39 -1.05
C VAL A 87 -2.89 -0.74 -1.99
N ALA A 88 -2.07 -0.97 -3.03
CA ALA A 88 -2.28 -1.97 -4.07
C ALA A 88 -3.58 -1.83 -4.89
N PHE A 89 -4.30 -0.71 -4.77
CA PHE A 89 -5.53 -0.47 -5.49
C PHE A 89 -5.37 0.71 -6.45
N TYR A 90 -5.51 0.42 -7.75
CA TYR A 90 -5.55 1.44 -8.79
C TYR A 90 -6.99 1.62 -9.29
N THR A 91 -7.58 2.78 -9.04
CA THR A 91 -8.99 3.05 -9.37
C THR A 91 -9.22 2.94 -10.88
N PRO A 92 -10.19 2.13 -11.34
CA PRO A 92 -10.57 2.08 -12.75
C PRO A 92 -11.00 3.45 -13.28
N PHE A 93 -10.78 3.67 -14.59
CA PHE A 93 -11.19 4.90 -15.30
C PHE A 93 -10.55 6.20 -14.79
N PHE A 94 -9.49 6.14 -13.99
CA PHE A 94 -8.81 7.35 -13.50
C PHE A 94 -8.25 8.25 -14.62
N LEU A 95 -7.99 7.68 -15.80
CA LEU A 95 -7.52 8.38 -17.00
C LEU A 95 -8.64 8.78 -17.97
N GLU A 96 -9.87 8.40 -17.69
CA GLU A 96 -11.05 8.72 -18.51
C GLU A 96 -11.73 9.94 -17.87
N SER A 97 -11.59 11.13 -18.47
CA SER A 97 -12.01 12.39 -17.84
C SER A 97 -13.51 12.51 -17.58
N ASP A 98 -14.34 11.80 -18.36
CA ASP A 98 -15.79 11.83 -18.25
C ASP A 98 -16.29 10.84 -17.17
N LEU A 99 -15.47 9.85 -16.82
CA LEU A 99 -15.76 8.84 -15.80
C LEU A 99 -14.92 9.00 -14.51
N ALA A 100 -13.86 9.78 -14.54
CA ALA A 100 -13.05 10.06 -13.37
C ALA A 100 -13.79 11.01 -12.41
N LEU A 101 -13.89 10.62 -11.13
CA LEU A 101 -14.46 11.42 -10.04
C LEU A 101 -15.98 11.70 -10.14
N VAL A 102 -16.72 11.00 -11.01
CA VAL A 102 -18.18 11.03 -10.96
C VAL A 102 -18.66 10.34 -9.68
N LYS A 103 -19.52 11.06 -8.94
CA LYS A 103 -20.12 10.60 -7.69
C LYS A 103 -21.18 9.54 -8.01
N GLU A 104 -21.18 8.41 -7.31
CA GLU A 104 -22.39 7.56 -7.20
C GLU A 104 -23.53 8.32 -6.49
#